data_AF-A0A955PZF6-F1
#
_entry.id   AF-A0A955PZF6-F1
#
_cell.length_a   1.000
_cell.length_b   1.000
_cell.length_c   1.000
_cell.angle_alpha   90.00
_cell.angle_beta   90.00
_cell.angle_gamma   90.00
#
_symmetry.space_group_name_H-M   'P 1'
#
loop_
_entity.id
_entity.type
_entity.pdbx_description
1 polymer ?
#
loop_
_entity_poly.entity_id
_entity_poly.type
_entity_poly.pdbx_seq_one_letter_code
_entity_poly.pdbx_strand_id
1 'polypeptide(L)'
;MITLMTCSITMTQALAEESESVPHKMEQVQDVSAQPPKAQPPQWHYGGFVDLGYSHDFNFPDNHLFRNRATTPRVNELELNMGGAYIRKSASVQSRWGAELLGQGGQDSKDFGFGTNLPRVSGSDVWRHFGRANLSYLAPVGNGLTVQAGLFNSFIGYESLYAKDNFNYTRSWMADYSPYLMFGANAVYPINDRWTGAVFVINEYFHLQNANDLPSYGAQATYKPDRSWTIKETIYYGPDQSNTSLEFWRFFSDTIVEWKGK
;
A
#
# COMPACT_ATOMS: atom_id res chain seq x y z
N MET A 1 -26.36 7.43 16.43
CA MET A 1 -25.24 8.06 17.16
C MET A 1 -24.45 8.84 16.13
N ILE A 2 -24.52 10.17 16.18
CA ILE A 2 -23.92 11.06 15.18
C ILE A 2 -22.49 11.36 15.64
N THR A 3 -21.49 10.82 14.95
CA THR A 3 -20.09 11.16 15.19
C THR A 3 -19.80 12.46 14.46
N LEU A 4 -19.63 13.56 15.20
CA LEU A 4 -19.03 14.78 14.67
C LEU A 4 -17.53 14.53 14.45
N MET A 5 -17.10 14.62 13.20
CA MET A 5 -15.70 14.55 12.79
C MET A 5 -15.14 15.97 12.81
N THR A 6 -14.27 16.29 13.78
CA THR A 6 -13.61 17.59 13.88
C THR A 6 -12.14 17.51 13.48
N CYS A 7 -11.84 18.18 12.37
CA CYS A 7 -10.63 18.91 11.99
C CYS A 7 -9.26 18.33 12.44
N SER A 8 -8.57 17.68 11.50
CA SER A 8 -7.11 17.50 11.57
C SER A 8 -6.41 18.79 11.16
N ILE A 9 -5.55 19.34 12.02
CA ILE A 9 -4.61 20.39 11.65
C ILE A 9 -3.38 19.70 11.04
N THR A 10 -3.31 19.66 9.72
CA THR A 10 -2.11 19.25 9.01
C THR A 10 -1.12 20.41 9.01
N MET A 11 -0.04 20.30 9.79
CA MET A 11 1.10 21.22 9.65
C MET A 11 2.00 20.70 8.53
N THR A 12 1.62 20.96 7.28
CA THR A 12 2.49 20.73 6.13
C THR A 12 3.52 21.85 6.08
N GLN A 13 4.79 21.54 6.33
CA GLN A 13 5.87 22.41 5.88
C GLN A 13 5.92 22.31 4.35
N ALA A 14 5.31 23.30 3.70
CA ALA A 14 5.34 23.45 2.26
C ALA A 14 6.79 23.71 1.80
N LEU A 15 7.37 22.74 1.10
CA LEU A 15 8.42 23.03 0.13
C LEU A 15 7.72 23.23 -1.21
N ALA A 16 7.88 24.44 -1.74
CA ALA A 16 7.19 25.03 -2.87
C ALA A 16 6.93 24.08 -4.05
N GLU A 17 5.66 23.88 -4.39
CA GLU A 17 5.24 23.59 -5.75
C GLU A 17 4.90 24.93 -6.41
N GLU A 18 5.72 25.31 -7.38
CA GLU A 18 5.58 26.51 -8.18
C GLU A 18 4.31 26.39 -9.06
N SER A 19 3.34 27.28 -8.83
CA SER A 19 2.18 27.42 -9.69
C SER A 19 2.56 28.26 -10.91
N GLU A 20 2.75 27.65 -12.07
CA GLU A 20 2.83 28.42 -13.32
C GLU A 20 1.43 28.66 -13.88
N SER A 21 0.87 29.81 -13.51
CA SER A 21 -0.15 30.51 -14.29
C SER A 21 0.47 30.94 -15.63
N VAL A 22 -0.11 30.50 -16.75
CA VAL A 22 0.32 30.88 -18.10
C VAL A 22 -0.12 32.32 -18.42
N PRO A 23 0.79 33.28 -18.69
CA PRO A 23 0.44 34.46 -19.46
C PRO A 23 0.79 34.21 -20.94
N HIS A 24 -0.20 34.43 -21.81
CA HIS A 24 0.02 34.51 -23.25
C HIS A 24 1.04 35.61 -23.59
N LYS A 25 2.16 35.22 -24.19
CA LYS A 25 2.91 36.09 -25.09
C LYS A 25 3.41 35.26 -26.27
N MET A 26 2.85 35.55 -27.43
CA MET A 26 3.35 35.05 -28.71
C MET A 26 4.74 35.62 -29.00
N GLU A 27 5.50 34.79 -29.72
CA GLU A 27 6.57 35.14 -30.67
C GLU A 27 8.01 35.05 -30.16
N GLN A 28 8.72 34.01 -30.59
CA GLN A 28 9.78 34.07 -31.62
C GLN A 28 10.35 32.65 -31.82
N VAL A 29 10.35 32.18 -33.07
CA VAL A 29 10.95 30.91 -33.49
C VAL A 29 12.47 31.03 -33.42
N GLN A 30 13.11 30.26 -32.55
CA GLN A 30 14.54 29.98 -32.60
C GLN A 30 14.79 28.48 -32.55
N ASP A 31 15.45 28.02 -33.60
CA ASP A 31 15.95 26.67 -33.80
C ASP A 31 16.92 26.30 -32.68
N VAL A 32 16.53 25.32 -31.86
CA VAL A 32 17.45 24.64 -30.95
C VAL A 32 17.19 23.16 -31.12
N SER A 33 18.13 22.44 -31.75
CA SER A 33 18.24 21.00 -31.63
C SER A 33 18.58 20.65 -30.17
N ALA A 34 17.60 20.76 -29.29
CA ALA A 34 17.70 20.27 -27.93
C ALA A 34 17.59 18.74 -28.01
N GLN A 35 18.74 18.08 -27.95
CA GLN A 35 18.81 16.66 -27.70
C GLN A 35 17.94 16.37 -26.45
N PRO A 36 16.98 15.43 -26.52
CA PRO A 36 16.09 15.19 -25.38
C PRO A 36 16.95 14.95 -24.12
N PRO A 37 16.58 15.54 -22.97
CA PRO A 37 17.38 15.42 -21.76
C PRO A 37 17.70 13.96 -21.51
N LYS A 38 19.00 13.62 -21.39
CA LYS A 38 19.40 12.26 -21.06
C LYS A 38 18.69 11.87 -19.77
N ALA A 39 17.80 10.89 -19.86
CA ALA A 39 17.08 10.37 -18.70
C ALA A 39 18.11 9.93 -17.66
N GLN A 40 18.03 10.53 -16.46
CA GLN A 40 18.96 10.26 -15.37
C GLN A 40 18.61 8.92 -14.69
N PRO A 41 19.60 8.20 -14.15
CA PRO A 41 19.32 7.01 -13.37
C PRO A 41 18.52 7.38 -12.10
N PRO A 42 17.62 6.48 -11.64
CA PRO A 42 16.82 6.70 -10.46
C PRO A 42 17.73 6.81 -9.24
N GLN A 43 17.52 7.88 -8.48
CA GLN A 43 18.26 8.18 -7.26
C GLN A 43 17.69 7.40 -6.07
N TRP A 44 18.52 7.25 -5.04
CA TRP A 44 18.06 6.78 -3.74
C TRP A 44 17.25 7.89 -3.05
N HIS A 45 16.08 7.52 -2.55
CA HIS A 45 15.21 8.36 -1.75
C HIS A 45 15.23 7.87 -0.30
N TYR A 46 15.46 8.80 0.61
CA TYR A 46 15.43 8.57 2.04
C TYR A 46 14.32 9.44 2.63
N GLY A 47 13.61 8.93 3.62
CA GLY A 47 12.55 9.68 4.26
C GLY A 47 12.01 8.99 5.48
N GLY A 48 11.01 9.61 6.10
CA GLY A 48 10.31 9.06 7.24
C GLY A 48 9.03 9.83 7.51
N PHE A 49 8.24 9.31 8.43
CA PHE A 49 7.01 9.91 8.87
C PHE A 49 6.74 9.57 10.33
N VAL A 50 5.95 10.42 10.98
CA VAL A 50 5.41 10.19 12.32
C VAL A 50 3.94 10.58 12.27
N ASP A 51 3.08 9.69 12.74
CA ASP A 51 1.63 9.81 12.78
C ASP A 51 1.15 9.70 14.24
N LEU A 52 0.53 10.77 14.74
CA LEU A 52 -0.02 10.84 16.09
C LEU A 52 -1.55 10.88 16.01
N GLY A 53 -2.21 10.02 16.78
CA GLY A 53 -3.66 9.88 16.78
C GLY A 53 -4.29 10.27 18.11
N TYR A 54 -5.49 10.87 18.03
CA TYR A 54 -6.40 11.01 19.16
C TYR A 54 -7.84 10.81 18.68
N SER A 55 -8.45 9.69 19.04
CA SER A 55 -9.86 9.41 18.78
C SER A 55 -10.68 9.66 20.04
N HIS A 56 -11.76 10.43 19.97
CA HIS A 56 -12.58 10.72 21.15
C HIS A 56 -13.85 9.86 21.18
N ASP A 57 -14.06 9.09 22.25
CA ASP A 57 -15.33 8.41 22.53
C ASP A 57 -16.03 9.08 23.72
N PHE A 58 -17.25 9.56 23.50
CA PHE A 58 -18.05 10.23 24.55
C PHE A 58 -18.54 9.27 25.65
N ASN A 59 -18.42 7.95 25.46
CA ASN A 59 -18.77 6.96 26.48
C ASN A 59 -17.62 6.69 27.47
N PHE A 60 -16.41 7.18 27.19
CA PHE A 60 -15.22 7.00 28.04
C PHE A 60 -15.04 5.55 28.53
N PRO A 61 -14.88 4.56 27.63
CA PRO A 61 -14.70 3.18 28.04
C PRO A 61 -13.42 3.01 28.87
N ASP A 62 -13.52 2.34 30.03
CA ASP A 62 -12.40 2.16 30.97
C ASP A 62 -11.15 1.51 30.34
N ASN A 63 -11.35 0.65 29.32
CA ASN A 63 -10.26 -0.04 28.63
C ASN A 63 -9.63 0.79 27.50
N HIS A 64 -10.21 1.95 27.17
CA HIS A 64 -9.77 2.83 26.08
C HIS A 64 -9.71 2.14 24.70
N LEU A 65 -10.44 1.03 24.49
CA LEU A 65 -10.39 0.29 23.22
C LEU A 65 -11.49 0.76 22.25
N PHE A 66 -11.08 1.11 21.04
CA PHE A 66 -11.96 1.46 19.95
C PHE A 66 -12.47 0.22 19.22
N ARG A 67 -13.43 -0.48 19.81
CA ARG A 67 -14.02 -1.70 19.23
C ARG A 67 -12.90 -2.75 18.97
N ASN A 68 -13.25 -3.87 18.34
CA ASN A 68 -12.26 -4.89 17.98
C ASN A 68 -11.58 -4.54 16.65
N ARG A 69 -10.70 -3.53 16.67
CA ARG A 69 -10.03 -2.98 15.48
C ARG A 69 -8.55 -3.33 15.50
N ALA A 70 -7.99 -3.64 14.32
CA ALA A 70 -6.55 -3.85 14.18
C ALA A 70 -5.80 -2.52 14.01
N THR A 71 -6.45 -1.54 13.37
CA THR A 71 -5.94 -0.18 13.21
C THR A 71 -6.78 0.84 13.98
N THR A 72 -6.13 1.91 14.45
CA THR A 72 -6.72 2.94 15.33
C THR A 72 -7.47 2.35 16.53
N PRO A 73 -6.87 1.42 17.31
CA PRO A 73 -7.59 0.63 18.30
C PRO A 73 -7.83 1.37 19.62
N ARG A 74 -7.41 2.63 19.78
CA ARG A 74 -7.51 3.38 21.04
C ARG A 74 -8.43 4.59 20.94
N VAL A 75 -9.10 4.90 22.05
CA VAL A 75 -9.90 6.11 22.24
C VAL A 75 -9.55 6.83 23.55
N ASN A 76 -9.83 8.13 23.58
CA ASN A 76 -9.67 9.05 24.70
C ASN A 76 -8.23 9.20 25.21
N GLU A 77 -7.23 8.84 24.41
CA GLU A 77 -5.81 9.01 24.72
C GLU A 77 -5.01 9.40 23.47
N LEU A 78 -3.88 10.07 23.68
CA LEU A 78 -2.94 10.40 22.62
C LEU A 78 -2.03 9.19 22.38
N GLU A 79 -1.91 8.76 21.13
CA GLU A 79 -1.07 7.64 20.75
C GLU A 79 -0.12 7.97 19.60
N LEU A 80 1.07 7.35 19.61
CA LEU A 80 1.87 7.20 18.41
C LEU A 80 1.21 6.11 17.56
N ASN A 81 0.44 6.54 16.57
CA ASN A 81 -0.29 5.62 15.72
C ASN A 81 0.68 4.80 14.86
N MET A 82 1.52 5.49 14.08
CA MET A 82 2.57 4.86 13.30
C MET A 82 3.71 5.84 13.04
N GLY A 83 4.95 5.40 13.16
CA GLY A 83 6.11 6.11 12.66
C GLY A 83 6.98 5.17 11.86
N GLY A 84 7.78 5.72 10.94
CA GLY A 84 8.70 4.91 10.15
C GLY A 84 9.74 5.72 9.40
N ALA A 85 10.79 5.03 8.97
CA ALA A 85 11.86 5.57 8.15
C ALA A 85 12.19 4.59 7.03
N TYR A 86 12.43 5.10 5.83
CA TYR A 86 12.65 4.28 4.65
C TYR A 86 13.84 4.73 3.81
N ILE A 87 14.37 3.75 3.08
CA ILE A 87 15.23 3.91 1.93
C ILE A 87 14.56 3.24 0.73
N ARG A 88 14.52 3.94 -0.41
CA ARG A 88 13.88 3.45 -1.63
C ARG A 88 14.65 3.85 -2.87
N LYS A 89 14.76 2.94 -3.83
CA LYS A 89 15.18 3.19 -5.20
C LYS A 89 14.22 2.50 -6.15
N SER A 90 13.61 3.27 -7.05
CA SER A 90 12.72 2.71 -8.07
C SER A 90 13.49 2.08 -9.23
N ALA A 91 12.94 1.04 -9.85
CA ALA A 91 13.42 0.53 -11.12
C ALA A 91 13.03 1.47 -12.28
N SER A 92 13.87 1.54 -13.31
CA SER A 92 13.68 2.34 -14.52
C SER A 92 14.40 1.71 -15.71
N VAL A 93 14.24 2.25 -16.91
CA VAL A 93 14.99 1.78 -18.09
C VAL A 93 16.51 1.98 -17.92
N GLN A 94 16.92 3.05 -17.21
CA GLN A 94 18.32 3.41 -16.96
C GLN A 94 18.95 2.56 -15.85
N SER A 95 18.16 2.15 -14.86
CA SER A 95 18.56 1.21 -13.82
C SER A 95 17.40 0.27 -13.54
N ARG A 96 17.45 -0.92 -14.14
CA ARG A 96 16.32 -1.87 -14.17
C ARG A 96 16.02 -2.55 -12.85
N TRP A 97 16.80 -2.35 -11.80
CA TRP A 97 16.50 -2.89 -10.48
C TRP A 97 16.06 -1.78 -9.53
N GLY A 98 15.18 -2.12 -8.60
CA GLY A 98 14.73 -1.29 -7.50
C GLY A 98 14.81 -2.02 -6.18
N ALA A 99 14.75 -1.28 -5.09
CA ALA A 99 14.77 -1.78 -3.73
C ALA A 99 13.98 -0.84 -2.82
N GLU A 100 13.34 -1.40 -1.81
CA GLU A 100 12.68 -0.63 -0.77
C GLU A 100 12.85 -1.33 0.57
N LEU A 101 13.15 -0.55 1.61
CA LEU A 101 13.16 -1.00 2.99
C LEU A 101 12.57 0.11 3.86
N LEU A 102 11.51 -0.21 4.59
CA LEU A 102 10.83 0.65 5.55
C LEU A 102 10.86 -0.03 6.91
N GLY A 103 11.47 0.62 7.89
CA GLY A 103 11.31 0.29 9.31
C GLY A 103 10.17 1.11 9.91
N GLN A 104 9.35 0.51 10.76
CA GLN A 104 8.16 1.13 11.32
C GLN A 104 7.85 0.68 12.76
N GLY A 105 7.04 1.46 13.46
CA GLY A 105 6.51 1.11 14.77
C GLY A 105 5.40 2.06 15.21
N GLY A 106 4.52 1.58 16.09
CA GLY A 106 3.41 2.37 16.61
C GLY A 106 2.30 1.45 17.11
N GLN A 107 1.15 2.02 17.41
CA GLN A 107 -0.02 1.25 17.80
C GLN A 107 -0.54 0.38 16.65
N ASP A 108 -0.70 0.94 15.44
CA ASP A 108 -1.15 0.20 14.25
C ASP A 108 -0.19 -0.94 13.90
N SER A 109 1.08 -0.86 14.34
CA SER A 109 2.09 -1.87 14.04
C SER A 109 2.00 -3.14 14.91
N LYS A 110 1.07 -3.20 15.88
CA LYS A 110 0.99 -4.30 16.86
C LYS A 110 0.19 -5.49 16.35
N ASP A 111 -0.90 -5.22 15.65
CA ASP A 111 -1.88 -6.25 15.28
C ASP A 111 -2.19 -6.30 13.77
N PHE A 112 -1.65 -5.37 12.96
CA PHE A 112 -1.76 -5.47 11.50
C PHE A 112 -0.94 -6.68 10.99
N GLY A 113 -1.55 -7.49 10.13
CA GLY A 113 -0.86 -8.63 9.51
C GLY A 113 -0.98 -9.97 10.25
N PHE A 114 -1.87 -10.06 11.25
CA PHE A 114 -2.24 -11.33 11.89
C PHE A 114 -3.71 -11.68 11.58
N GLY A 115 -3.98 -12.95 11.27
CA GLY A 115 -5.34 -13.49 11.32
C GLY A 115 -5.71 -13.95 12.72
N THR A 116 -7.01 -14.06 12.96
CA THR A 116 -7.56 -14.46 14.26
C THR A 116 -7.36 -15.96 14.50
N ASN A 117 -6.86 -16.34 15.69
CA ASN A 117 -6.72 -17.72 16.15
C ASN A 117 -5.81 -18.62 15.29
N LEU A 118 -4.84 -18.05 14.59
CA LEU A 118 -3.90 -18.80 13.74
C LEU A 118 -2.45 -18.62 14.21
N PRO A 119 -1.56 -19.59 13.96
CA PRO A 119 -0.19 -19.53 14.43
C PRO A 119 0.56 -18.35 13.81
N ARG A 120 1.31 -17.61 14.63
CA ARG A 120 2.17 -16.52 14.15
C ARG A 120 3.48 -17.08 13.61
N VAL A 121 4.08 -16.39 12.64
CA VAL A 121 5.46 -16.69 12.24
C VAL A 121 6.43 -16.49 13.41
N SER A 122 7.47 -17.30 13.45
CA SER A 122 8.56 -17.14 14.42
C SER A 122 9.21 -15.75 14.29
N GLY A 123 9.40 -15.07 15.41
CA GLY A 123 9.95 -13.71 15.43
C GLY A 123 8.99 -12.62 14.93
N SER A 124 7.68 -12.89 14.83
CA SER A 124 6.67 -11.91 14.40
C SER A 124 6.73 -10.58 15.16
N ASP A 125 7.10 -10.58 16.44
CA ASP A 125 7.30 -9.36 17.23
C ASP A 125 8.39 -8.45 16.67
N VAL A 126 9.38 -9.00 15.97
CA VAL A 126 10.43 -8.27 15.25
C VAL A 126 9.95 -7.95 13.83
N TRP A 127 9.38 -8.92 13.12
CA TRP A 127 9.01 -8.76 11.72
C TRP A 127 7.93 -7.70 11.47
N ARG A 128 7.01 -7.48 12.43
CA ARG A 128 5.98 -6.42 12.36
C ARG A 128 6.55 -5.00 12.26
N HIS A 129 7.83 -4.82 12.60
CA HIS A 129 8.54 -3.55 12.48
C HIS A 129 9.09 -3.28 11.08
N PHE A 130 8.86 -4.18 10.12
CA PHE A 130 9.15 -3.92 8.71
C PHE A 130 7.85 -3.63 7.96
N GLY A 131 7.82 -2.48 7.28
CA GLY A 131 6.82 -2.16 6.27
C GLY A 131 7.21 -2.79 4.94
N ARG A 132 7.14 -2.03 3.85
CA ARG A 132 7.65 -2.51 2.54
C ARG A 132 9.15 -2.84 2.64
N ALA A 133 9.50 -4.08 2.28
CA ALA A 133 10.85 -4.61 2.31
C ALA A 133 11.05 -5.57 1.12
N ASN A 134 11.41 -5.04 -0.03
CA ASN A 134 11.39 -5.79 -1.30
C ASN A 134 12.48 -5.35 -2.28
N LEU A 135 12.73 -6.21 -3.25
CA LEU A 135 13.51 -5.94 -4.45
C LEU A 135 12.60 -6.03 -5.67
N SER A 136 12.88 -5.21 -6.68
CA SER A 136 12.15 -5.22 -7.94
C SER A 136 13.07 -5.18 -9.15
N TYR A 137 12.58 -5.71 -10.27
CA TYR A 137 13.27 -5.70 -11.55
C TYR A 137 12.32 -5.40 -12.70
N LEU A 138 12.63 -4.38 -13.50
CA LEU A 138 11.96 -4.00 -14.73
C LEU A 138 12.62 -4.73 -15.91
N ALA A 139 12.09 -5.92 -16.20
CA ALA A 139 12.52 -6.72 -17.33
C ALA A 139 12.18 -6.03 -18.67
N PRO A 140 13.08 -6.07 -19.67
CA PRO A 140 12.86 -5.50 -21.00
C PRO A 140 11.94 -6.37 -21.86
N VAL A 141 10.79 -6.78 -21.33
CA VAL A 141 9.80 -7.61 -22.03
C VAL A 141 8.62 -6.72 -22.41
N GLY A 142 8.31 -6.64 -23.71
CA GLY A 142 7.18 -5.88 -24.24
C GLY A 142 7.12 -4.45 -23.71
N ASN A 143 6.01 -4.08 -23.07
CA ASN A 143 5.79 -2.75 -22.49
C ASN A 143 6.48 -2.52 -21.13
N GLY A 144 7.27 -3.49 -20.65
CA GLY A 144 7.98 -3.44 -19.38
C GLY A 144 7.31 -4.30 -18.31
N LEU A 145 7.79 -5.54 -18.16
CA LEU A 145 7.39 -6.44 -17.08
C LEU A 145 8.14 -6.07 -15.79
N THR A 146 7.42 -5.72 -14.74
CA THR A 146 8.02 -5.51 -13.40
C THR A 146 7.80 -6.75 -12.57
N VAL A 147 8.87 -7.33 -12.03
CA VAL A 147 8.82 -8.42 -11.06
C VAL A 147 9.30 -7.89 -9.72
N GLN A 148 8.60 -8.21 -8.63
CA GLN A 148 8.95 -7.80 -7.28
C GLN A 148 8.89 -9.00 -6.33
N ALA A 149 9.81 -9.07 -5.39
CA ALA A 149 9.84 -10.11 -4.35
C ALA A 149 10.21 -9.53 -2.98
N GLY A 150 9.61 -10.08 -1.93
CA GLY A 150 9.73 -9.64 -0.54
C GLY A 150 8.38 -9.22 0.03
N LEU A 151 8.40 -8.23 0.92
CA LEU A 151 7.20 -7.65 1.55
C LEU A 151 6.76 -6.40 0.75
N PHE A 152 5.57 -6.45 0.17
CA PHE A 152 5.02 -5.41 -0.71
C PHE A 152 3.56 -5.10 -0.38
N ASN A 153 3.04 -3.99 -0.92
CA ASN A 153 1.65 -3.60 -0.72
C ASN A 153 0.71 -4.65 -1.29
N SER A 154 -0.36 -4.94 -0.55
CA SER A 154 -1.40 -5.84 -1.00
C SER A 154 -2.06 -5.37 -2.31
N PHE A 155 -2.42 -6.34 -3.15
CA PHE A 155 -3.30 -6.12 -4.31
C PHE A 155 -4.79 -6.11 -3.92
N ILE A 156 -5.10 -6.52 -2.69
CA ILE A 156 -6.44 -6.55 -2.11
C ILE A 156 -6.61 -5.34 -1.19
N GLY A 157 -7.76 -4.67 -1.29
CA GLY A 157 -8.12 -3.54 -0.46
C GLY A 157 -7.75 -2.20 -1.08
N TYR A 158 -8.50 -1.16 -0.68
CA TYR A 158 -8.33 0.20 -1.16
C TYR A 158 -7.49 1.07 -0.21
N GLU A 159 -7.62 0.84 1.10
CA GLU A 159 -7.01 1.67 2.13
C GLU A 159 -5.58 1.19 2.46
N SER A 160 -4.72 2.16 2.78
CA SER A 160 -3.36 1.95 3.24
C SER A 160 -3.30 1.56 4.71
N LEU A 161 -2.27 0.81 5.08
CA LEU A 161 -1.89 0.63 6.49
C LEU A 161 -1.59 1.96 7.16
N TYR A 162 -1.10 2.96 6.43
CA TYR A 162 -0.67 4.24 7.00
C TYR A 162 -1.78 5.29 6.90
N ALA A 163 -2.19 5.85 8.04
CA ALA A 163 -3.36 6.74 8.14
C ALA A 163 -3.23 7.96 7.24
N LYS A 164 -2.02 8.51 7.19
CA LYS A 164 -1.65 9.67 6.37
C LYS A 164 -1.95 9.50 4.87
N ASP A 165 -2.07 8.26 4.40
CA ASP A 165 -2.31 7.93 2.99
C ASP A 165 -3.79 7.64 2.69
N ASN A 166 -4.67 7.76 3.70
CA ASN A 166 -6.10 7.48 3.60
C ASN A 166 -6.92 8.76 3.68
N PHE A 167 -8.11 8.72 3.08
CA PHE A 167 -9.09 9.81 3.22
C PHE A 167 -9.64 9.91 4.66
N ASN A 168 -9.91 8.75 5.28
CA ASN A 168 -10.33 8.68 6.67
C ASN A 168 -9.16 8.26 7.55
N TYR A 169 -9.05 8.88 8.72
CA TYR A 169 -8.03 8.49 9.71
C TYR A 169 -8.30 7.06 10.20
N THR A 170 -9.52 6.76 10.62
CA THR A 170 -9.96 5.40 10.92
C THR A 170 -10.25 4.64 9.63
N ARG A 171 -9.63 3.48 9.43
CA ARG A 171 -9.85 2.65 8.22
C ARG A 171 -11.24 2.02 8.23
N SER A 172 -11.72 1.48 7.12
CA SER A 172 -12.91 0.63 7.13
C SER A 172 -12.65 -0.68 7.90
N TRP A 173 -13.72 -1.34 8.33
CA TRP A 173 -13.62 -2.69 8.86
C TRP A 173 -13.09 -3.67 7.82
N MET A 174 -13.51 -3.50 6.56
CA MET A 174 -13.05 -4.34 5.46
C MET A 174 -11.53 -4.30 5.32
N ALA A 175 -10.91 -3.12 5.45
CA ALA A 175 -9.47 -2.97 5.39
C ALA A 175 -8.75 -3.75 6.51
N ASP A 176 -9.26 -3.71 7.75
CA ASP A 176 -8.69 -4.45 8.89
C ASP A 176 -8.78 -5.99 8.73
N TYR A 177 -9.72 -6.49 7.92
CA TYR A 177 -9.85 -7.92 7.59
C TYR A 177 -9.22 -8.29 6.24
N SER A 178 -8.55 -7.35 5.59
CA SER A 178 -7.77 -7.55 4.36
C SER A 178 -6.28 -7.39 4.65
N PRO A 179 -5.39 -7.96 3.82
CA PRO A 179 -3.98 -7.74 4.01
C PRO A 179 -3.64 -6.33 3.57
N TYR A 180 -2.88 -5.62 4.40
CA TYR A 180 -2.25 -4.37 3.97
C TYR A 180 -0.93 -4.62 3.23
N LEU A 181 -0.21 -5.66 3.65
CA LEU A 181 1.06 -6.11 3.06
C LEU A 181 0.99 -7.61 2.76
N MET A 182 1.72 -8.00 1.71
CA MET A 182 1.86 -9.38 1.23
C MET A 182 3.33 -9.76 1.17
N PHE A 183 3.66 -10.97 1.59
CA PHE A 183 5.02 -11.52 1.50
C PHE A 183 5.08 -12.62 0.44
N GLY A 184 5.91 -12.43 -0.58
CA GLY A 184 6.06 -13.37 -1.68
C GLY A 184 6.68 -12.75 -2.91
N ALA A 185 6.11 -13.03 -4.08
CA ALA A 185 6.50 -12.40 -5.34
C ALA A 185 5.27 -12.00 -6.17
N ASN A 186 5.42 -10.94 -6.96
CA ASN A 186 4.43 -10.51 -7.93
C ASN A 186 5.08 -10.10 -9.25
N ALA A 187 4.29 -10.13 -10.31
CA ALA A 187 4.64 -9.65 -11.62
C ALA A 187 3.53 -8.74 -12.15
N VAL A 188 3.88 -7.54 -12.58
CA VAL A 188 2.97 -6.52 -13.11
C VAL A 188 3.37 -6.17 -14.53
N TYR A 189 2.41 -6.23 -15.46
CA TYR A 189 2.63 -6.00 -16.87
C TYR A 189 1.60 -5.00 -17.44
N PRO A 190 2.05 -3.83 -17.95
CA PRO A 190 1.21 -2.94 -18.73
C PRO A 190 0.88 -3.61 -20.08
N ILE A 191 -0.37 -4.04 -20.27
CA ILE A 191 -0.79 -4.71 -21.51
C ILE A 191 -0.93 -3.67 -22.63
N ASN A 192 -1.49 -2.51 -22.31
CA ASN A 192 -1.61 -1.33 -23.16
C ASN A 192 -1.90 -0.09 -22.28
N ASP A 193 -2.20 1.05 -22.90
CA ASP A 193 -2.45 2.32 -22.20
C ASP A 193 -3.64 2.29 -21.21
N ARG A 194 -4.53 1.30 -21.33
CA ARG A 194 -5.75 1.18 -20.50
C ARG A 194 -5.73 -0.02 -19.56
N TRP A 195 -5.03 -1.09 -19.94
CA TRP A 195 -5.05 -2.36 -19.21
C TRP A 195 -3.68 -2.66 -18.60
N THR A 196 -3.69 -2.98 -17.31
CA THR A 196 -2.54 -3.54 -16.60
C THR A 196 -2.96 -4.85 -15.95
N GLY A 197 -2.18 -5.90 -16.18
CA GLY A 197 -2.36 -7.19 -15.52
C GLY A 197 -1.31 -7.38 -14.44
N ALA A 198 -1.69 -8.04 -13.34
CA ALA A 198 -0.76 -8.50 -12.33
C ALA A 198 -1.09 -9.94 -11.91
N VAL A 199 -0.06 -10.68 -11.54
CA VAL A 199 -0.17 -11.99 -10.87
C VAL A 199 0.73 -12.00 -9.66
N PHE A 200 0.35 -12.71 -8.62
CA PHE A 200 1.15 -12.84 -7.41
C PHE A 200 1.04 -14.23 -6.80
N VAL A 201 2.12 -14.62 -6.13
CA VAL A 201 2.23 -15.81 -5.30
C VAL A 201 2.79 -15.38 -3.96
N ILE A 202 2.10 -15.72 -2.88
CA ILE A 202 2.40 -15.24 -1.54
C ILE A 202 2.36 -16.41 -0.56
N ASN A 203 3.02 -16.26 0.58
CA ASN A 203 3.04 -17.34 1.57
C ASN A 203 1.66 -17.55 2.20
N GLU A 204 0.96 -16.47 2.57
CA GLU A 204 -0.35 -16.54 3.21
C GLU A 204 -1.08 -15.21 3.04
N TYR A 205 -2.42 -15.22 3.22
CA TYR A 205 -3.22 -14.00 3.22
C TYR A 205 -2.70 -12.95 4.20
N PHE A 206 -2.38 -13.32 5.44
CA PHE A 206 -1.78 -12.43 6.44
C PHE A 206 -0.29 -12.74 6.61
N HIS A 207 0.59 -11.79 6.27
CA HIS A 207 2.03 -12.03 6.13
C HIS A 207 2.81 -12.38 7.43
N LEU A 208 2.26 -12.13 8.62
CA LEU A 208 2.88 -12.51 9.91
C LEU A 208 2.27 -13.77 10.53
N GLN A 209 1.53 -14.53 9.72
CA GLN A 209 0.92 -15.78 10.07
C GLN A 209 1.57 -16.94 9.31
N ASN A 210 1.46 -18.15 9.86
CA ASN A 210 1.68 -19.40 9.14
C ASN A 210 0.62 -20.43 9.58
N ALA A 211 -0.45 -20.61 8.80
CA ALA A 211 -1.37 -21.72 8.98
C ALA A 211 -0.88 -23.04 8.36
N ASN A 212 -0.13 -22.95 7.26
CA ASN A 212 0.52 -24.06 6.56
C ASN A 212 1.61 -23.53 5.60
N ASP A 213 2.38 -24.44 4.99
CA ASP A 213 3.53 -24.11 4.13
C ASP A 213 3.21 -24.04 2.62
N LEU A 214 1.93 -24.11 2.22
CA LEU A 214 1.54 -24.01 0.82
C LEU A 214 1.34 -22.54 0.42
N PRO A 215 1.76 -22.15 -0.80
CA PRO A 215 1.57 -20.80 -1.27
C PRO A 215 0.10 -20.53 -1.65
N SER A 216 -0.26 -19.26 -1.58
CA SER A 216 -1.50 -18.70 -2.07
C SER A 216 -1.27 -17.85 -3.32
N TYR A 217 -2.28 -17.77 -4.18
CA TYR A 217 -2.16 -17.19 -5.51
C TYR A 217 -3.19 -16.11 -5.73
N GLY A 218 -2.89 -15.19 -6.64
CA GLY A 218 -3.90 -14.28 -7.12
C GLY A 218 -3.51 -13.55 -8.39
N ALA A 219 -4.48 -12.84 -8.93
CA ALA A 219 -4.33 -12.04 -10.12
C ALA A 219 -5.14 -10.75 -9.97
N GLN A 220 -4.67 -9.68 -10.61
CA GLN A 220 -5.40 -8.42 -10.68
C GLN A 220 -5.45 -7.92 -12.12
N ALA A 221 -6.61 -7.42 -12.53
CA ALA A 221 -6.76 -6.63 -13.75
C ALA A 221 -7.12 -5.19 -13.36
N THR A 222 -6.31 -4.23 -13.81
CA THR A 222 -6.61 -2.80 -13.72
C THR A 222 -7.04 -2.29 -15.08
N TYR A 223 -8.20 -1.64 -15.15
CA TYR A 223 -8.75 -0.99 -16.33
C TYR A 223 -8.94 0.51 -16.10
N LYS A 224 -8.38 1.32 -17.01
CA LYS A 224 -8.53 2.77 -17.04
C LYS A 224 -9.18 3.19 -18.37
N PRO A 225 -10.51 3.30 -18.45
CA PRO A 225 -11.18 3.67 -19.70
C PRO A 225 -10.80 5.08 -20.16
N ASP A 226 -10.60 5.99 -19.20
CA ASP A 226 -10.10 7.35 -19.40
C ASP A 226 -9.31 7.82 -18.16
N ARG A 227 -8.96 9.10 -18.09
CA ARG A 227 -8.12 9.67 -17.00
C ARG A 227 -8.84 9.79 -15.65
N SER A 228 -10.18 9.76 -15.65
CA SER A 228 -11.03 10.00 -14.49
C SER A 228 -11.39 8.71 -13.78
N TRP A 229 -11.36 7.57 -14.46
CA TRP A 229 -11.81 6.29 -13.91
C TRP A 229 -10.67 5.28 -13.80
N THR A 230 -10.62 4.57 -12.67
CA THR A 230 -9.78 3.39 -12.49
C THR A 230 -10.64 2.28 -11.89
N ILE A 231 -10.67 1.13 -12.55
CA ILE A 231 -11.36 -0.07 -12.08
C ILE A 231 -10.29 -1.13 -11.84
N LYS A 232 -10.32 -1.79 -10.68
CA LYS A 232 -9.45 -2.91 -10.37
C LYS A 232 -10.30 -4.09 -9.96
N GLU A 233 -10.00 -5.26 -10.50
CA GLU A 233 -10.55 -6.53 -10.05
C GLU A 233 -9.39 -7.42 -9.60
N THR A 234 -9.41 -7.85 -8.35
CA THR A 234 -8.43 -8.78 -7.79
C THR A 234 -9.11 -10.08 -7.40
N ILE A 235 -8.55 -11.20 -7.83
CA ILE A 235 -8.93 -12.53 -7.37
C ILE A 235 -7.79 -13.14 -6.55
N TYR A 236 -8.17 -13.86 -5.51
CA TYR A 236 -7.26 -14.58 -4.61
C TYR A 236 -7.78 -15.99 -4.39
N TYR A 237 -6.87 -16.95 -4.38
CA TYR A 237 -7.15 -18.35 -4.14
C TYR A 237 -6.00 -19.02 -3.39
N GLY A 238 -6.25 -19.52 -2.18
CA GLY A 238 -5.18 -20.08 -1.34
C GLY A 238 -5.65 -20.84 -0.10
N PRO A 239 -4.82 -21.74 0.44
CA PRO A 239 -5.10 -22.47 1.66
C PRO A 239 -4.77 -21.62 2.90
N ASP A 240 -5.71 -20.83 3.42
CA ASP A 240 -5.48 -19.99 4.62
C ASP A 240 -5.82 -20.70 5.95
N GLN A 241 -5.76 -22.03 5.96
CA GLN A 241 -6.14 -22.88 7.11
C GLN A 241 -5.14 -24.03 7.25
N SER A 242 -5.08 -24.66 8.42
CA SER A 242 -4.21 -25.82 8.67
C SER A 242 -4.62 -27.05 7.85
N ASN A 243 -5.91 -27.22 7.57
CA ASN A 243 -6.40 -28.21 6.63
C ASN A 243 -6.34 -27.66 5.20
N THR A 244 -5.49 -28.25 4.37
CA THR A 244 -5.19 -27.77 3.03
C THR A 244 -5.97 -28.48 1.92
N SER A 245 -7.00 -29.28 2.25
CA SER A 245 -7.91 -29.83 1.24
C SER A 245 -8.58 -28.70 0.44
N LEU A 246 -8.73 -28.90 -0.88
CA LEU A 246 -9.20 -27.86 -1.82
C LEU A 246 -10.54 -27.22 -1.43
N GLU A 247 -11.45 -27.98 -0.80
CA GLU A 247 -12.73 -27.48 -0.29
C GLU A 247 -12.62 -26.39 0.79
N PHE A 248 -11.46 -26.27 1.46
CA PHE A 248 -11.20 -25.26 2.50
C PHE A 248 -10.38 -24.07 2.00
N TRP A 249 -10.00 -24.06 0.72
CA TRP A 249 -9.26 -22.94 0.16
C TRP A 249 -10.13 -21.69 0.14
N ARG A 250 -9.56 -20.57 0.56
CA ARG A 250 -10.21 -19.28 0.47
C ARG A 250 -10.24 -18.86 -1.00
N PHE A 251 -11.44 -18.57 -1.49
CA PHE A 251 -11.63 -17.75 -2.68
C PHE A 251 -12.06 -16.35 -2.25
N PHE A 252 -11.41 -15.32 -2.77
CA PHE A 252 -11.73 -13.93 -2.48
C PHE A 252 -11.67 -13.11 -3.78
N SER A 253 -12.64 -12.22 -3.97
CA SER A 253 -12.72 -11.29 -5.09
C SER A 253 -12.93 -9.88 -4.54
N ASP A 254 -12.21 -8.91 -5.10
CA ASP A 254 -12.19 -7.52 -4.70
C ASP A 254 -12.31 -6.62 -5.93
N THR A 255 -13.44 -5.92 -6.02
CA THR A 255 -13.69 -4.94 -7.07
C THR A 255 -13.58 -3.53 -6.49
N ILE A 256 -12.65 -2.75 -7.00
CA ILE A 256 -12.47 -1.34 -6.66
C ILE A 256 -12.80 -0.48 -7.87
N VAL A 257 -13.72 0.45 -7.71
CA VAL A 257 -14.05 1.47 -8.73
C VAL A 257 -13.74 2.85 -8.15
N GLU A 258 -12.76 3.52 -8.74
CA GLU A 258 -12.33 4.86 -8.37
C GLU A 258 -12.69 5.86 -9.47
N TRP A 259 -13.27 6.98 -9.07
CA TRP A 259 -13.50 8.14 -9.91
C TRP A 259 -12.78 9.36 -9.32
N LYS A 260 -12.00 10.05 -10.16
CA LYS A 260 -11.37 11.33 -9.85
C LYS A 260 -12.09 12.42 -10.62
N GLY A 261 -12.82 13.26 -9.88
CA GLY A 261 -13.41 14.48 -10.41
C GLY A 261 -12.34 15.43 -10.93
N LYS A 262 -12.72 16.27 -11.90
CA LYS A 262 -11.89 17.37 -12.42
C LYS A 262 -12.04 18.61 -11.55
#